data_AF-A0A1G4R3N2-F1
#
_entry.id   AF-A0A1G4R3N2-F1
#
_cell.length_a   1.000
_cell.length_b   1.000
_cell.length_c   1.000
_cell.angle_alpha   90.00
_cell.angle_beta   90.00
_cell.angle_gamma   90.00
#
_symmetry.space_group_name_H-M   'P 1'
#
loop_
_entity.id
_entity.type
_entity.pdbx_description
1 polymer ?
#
loop_
_entity_poly.entity_id
_entity_poly.type
_entity_poly.pdbx_seq_one_letter_code
_entity_poly.pdbx_strand_id
1 'polypeptide(L)'
;MDRNLFEAMHSRTNELKKIAEANKEPTFLDKFLTNRYVKAALKTVLFIIAAVFCVLLVLYLMVGGMVFLMLNAIFNQFTSDEKRVQEELAIHLKSKYQEEFRIEKVEYNGTLDKYSAEVHSVAKPDYKIRVDVSEKNKQFVFKDDYVQAFWNAELKETVYPKLQELLPEEKYRINNVSDYHSLYGEFVDENAIIFGPKYISFQEAIDRQLFYLDVRYERLEDGTAVEDELKNVHKVVDLAKSFRINRMWIEQRSKQDRRELRCRINDVNSINSMAELEKVCE
;
A
#
# COMPACT_ATOMS: atom_id res chain seq x y z
N MET A 1 59.61 -5.54 -62.80
CA MET A 1 59.98 -6.45 -61.69
C MET A 1 59.79 -7.85 -62.22
N ASP A 2 60.88 -8.61 -62.33
CA ASP A 2 60.96 -9.81 -63.17
C ASP A 2 60.15 -10.96 -62.57
N ARG A 3 59.14 -11.45 -63.30
CA ARG A 3 58.19 -12.48 -62.87
C ARG A 3 58.90 -13.78 -62.47
N ASN A 4 60.04 -14.05 -63.11
CA ASN A 4 60.88 -15.20 -62.81
C ASN A 4 61.51 -15.14 -61.41
N LEU A 5 61.82 -13.94 -60.91
CA LEU A 5 62.38 -13.76 -59.56
C LEU A 5 61.32 -14.00 -58.47
N PHE A 6 60.07 -13.59 -58.73
CA PHE A 6 58.96 -13.79 -57.81
C PHE A 6 58.58 -15.27 -57.68
N GLU A 7 58.50 -16.00 -58.79
CA GLU A 7 58.24 -17.45 -58.78
C GLU A 7 59.37 -18.24 -58.11
N ALA A 8 60.63 -17.87 -58.34
CA ALA A 8 61.78 -18.50 -57.67
C ALA A 8 61.79 -18.27 -56.16
N MET A 9 61.46 -17.05 -55.70
CA MET A 9 61.34 -16.77 -54.26
C MET A 9 60.21 -17.58 -53.63
N HIS A 10 59.04 -17.65 -54.29
CA HIS A 10 57.88 -18.34 -53.74
C HIS A 10 58.07 -19.85 -53.66
N SER A 11 58.75 -20.43 -54.65
CA SER A 11 59.19 -21.84 -54.64
C SER A 11 60.11 -22.11 -53.44
N ARG A 12 61.09 -21.23 -53.22
CA ARG A 12 62.05 -21.36 -52.11
C ARG A 12 61.40 -21.17 -50.73
N THR A 13 60.41 -20.28 -50.61
CA THR A 13 59.63 -20.12 -49.36
C THR A 13 58.79 -21.35 -49.04
N ASN A 14 58.20 -21.98 -50.07
CA ASN A 14 57.44 -23.22 -49.89
C ASN A 14 58.33 -24.40 -49.53
N GLU A 15 59.54 -24.50 -50.09
CA GLU A 15 60.53 -25.48 -49.65
C GLU A 15 60.97 -25.25 -48.20
N LEU A 16 61.29 -24.01 -47.82
CA LEU A 16 61.68 -23.67 -46.45
C LEU A 16 60.56 -23.95 -45.44
N LYS A 17 59.29 -23.69 -45.80
CA LYS A 17 58.14 -24.02 -44.96
C LYS A 17 57.96 -25.53 -44.80
N LYS A 18 58.13 -26.30 -45.89
CA LYS A 18 58.11 -27.78 -45.84
C LYS A 18 59.24 -28.33 -44.97
N ILE A 19 60.45 -27.76 -45.05
CA ILE A 19 61.59 -28.16 -44.21
C ILE A 19 61.32 -27.80 -42.74
N ALA A 20 60.72 -26.64 -42.46
CA ALA A 20 60.35 -26.22 -41.11
C ALA A 20 59.23 -27.07 -40.49
N GLU A 21 58.24 -27.51 -41.29
CA GLU A 21 57.18 -28.43 -40.84
C GLU A 21 57.69 -29.87 -40.69
N ALA A 22 58.62 -30.32 -41.55
CA ALA A 22 59.23 -31.65 -41.46
C ALA A 22 60.19 -31.81 -40.26
N ASN A 23 60.82 -30.72 -39.81
CA ASN A 23 61.73 -30.70 -38.65
C ASN A 23 61.07 -30.18 -37.36
N LYS A 24 59.74 -29.96 -37.35
CA LYS A 24 59.04 -29.51 -36.15
C LYS A 24 58.91 -30.67 -35.17
N GLU A 25 59.76 -30.69 -34.14
CA GLU A 25 59.65 -31.71 -33.10
C GLU A 25 58.28 -31.60 -32.41
N PRO A 26 57.57 -32.72 -32.21
CA PRO A 26 56.27 -32.69 -31.56
C PRO A 26 56.46 -32.17 -30.14
N THR A 27 55.66 -31.17 -29.78
CA THR A 27 55.75 -30.57 -28.44
C THR A 27 55.43 -31.62 -27.38
N PHE A 28 55.85 -31.38 -26.13
CA PHE A 28 55.58 -32.31 -25.03
C PHE A 28 54.09 -32.67 -24.92
N LEU A 29 53.20 -31.70 -25.16
CA LEU A 29 51.76 -31.92 -25.23
C LEU A 29 51.33 -32.82 -26.40
N ASP A 30 51.94 -32.66 -27.58
CA ASP A 30 51.66 -33.53 -28.74
C ASP A 30 52.08 -34.97 -28.48
N LYS A 31 53.27 -35.20 -27.88
CA LYS A 31 53.76 -36.53 -27.48
C LYS A 31 52.93 -37.14 -26.35
N PHE A 32 52.48 -36.32 -25.40
CA PHE A 32 51.67 -36.76 -24.27
C PHE A 32 50.24 -37.14 -24.71
N LEU A 33 49.63 -36.37 -25.62
CA LEU A 33 48.29 -36.62 -26.18
C LEU A 33 48.24 -37.73 -27.24
N THR A 34 49.38 -38.06 -27.88
CA THR A 34 49.49 -39.20 -28.81
C THR A 34 49.66 -40.55 -28.10
N ASN A 35 49.99 -40.56 -26.80
CA ASN A 35 50.03 -41.79 -26.02
C ASN A 35 48.62 -42.40 -25.92
N ARG A 36 48.47 -43.63 -26.43
CA ARG A 36 47.19 -44.36 -26.51
C ARG A 36 46.48 -44.46 -25.16
N TYR A 37 47.23 -44.61 -24.07
CA TYR A 37 46.69 -44.70 -22.72
C TYR A 37 46.22 -43.34 -22.19
N VAL A 38 46.95 -42.26 -22.48
CA VAL A 38 46.55 -40.89 -22.12
C VAL A 38 45.32 -40.45 -22.90
N LYS A 39 45.25 -40.76 -24.20
CA LYS A 39 44.07 -40.48 -25.04
C LYS A 39 42.84 -41.25 -24.57
N ALA A 40 43.01 -42.52 -24.18
CA ALA A 40 41.94 -43.31 -23.58
C ALA A 40 41.48 -42.74 -22.24
N ALA A 41 42.42 -42.40 -21.34
CA ALA A 41 42.11 -41.81 -20.04
C ALA A 41 41.41 -40.45 -20.17
N LEU A 42 41.89 -39.57 -21.05
CA LEU A 42 41.27 -38.26 -21.32
C LEU A 42 39.85 -38.41 -21.87
N LYS A 43 39.62 -39.37 -22.78
CA LYS A 43 38.29 -39.68 -23.31
C LYS A 43 37.35 -40.14 -22.20
N THR A 44 37.82 -41.00 -21.29
CA THR A 44 37.04 -41.46 -20.14
C THR A 44 36.71 -40.32 -19.18
N VAL A 45 37.69 -39.46 -18.87
CA VAL A 45 37.50 -38.29 -17.98
C VAL A 45 36.49 -37.31 -18.59
N LEU A 46 36.59 -37.00 -19.88
CA LEU A 46 35.63 -36.13 -20.57
C LEU A 46 34.22 -36.73 -20.54
N PHE A 47 34.09 -38.05 -20.69
CA PHE A 47 32.79 -38.73 -20.61
C PHE A 47 32.17 -38.63 -19.22
N ILE A 48 33.00 -38.76 -18.16
CA ILE A 48 32.57 -38.60 -16.77
C ILE A 48 32.13 -37.15 -16.51
N ILE A 49 32.90 -36.15 -16.96
CA ILE A 49 32.55 -34.73 -16.81
C ILE A 49 31.23 -34.42 -17.54
N ALA A 50 31.07 -34.91 -18.77
CA ALA A 50 29.83 -34.75 -19.53
C ALA A 50 28.64 -35.42 -18.81
N ALA A 51 28.83 -36.62 -18.26
CA ALA A 51 27.80 -37.30 -17.48
C ALA A 51 27.40 -36.54 -16.22
N VAL A 52 28.38 -36.03 -15.46
CA VAL A 52 28.13 -35.21 -14.25
C VAL A 52 27.41 -33.92 -14.62
N PHE A 53 27.80 -33.25 -15.70
CA PHE A 53 27.13 -32.06 -16.19
C PHE A 53 25.68 -32.34 -16.59
N CYS A 54 25.42 -33.43 -17.30
CA CYS A 54 24.06 -33.86 -17.64
C CYS A 54 23.22 -34.11 -16.38
N VAL A 55 23.78 -34.75 -15.35
CA VAL A 55 23.07 -34.98 -14.07
C VAL A 55 22.76 -33.65 -13.37
N LEU A 56 23.72 -32.73 -13.31
CA LEU A 56 23.51 -31.40 -12.71
C LEU A 56 22.44 -30.59 -13.45
N LEU A 57 22.43 -30.65 -14.79
CA LEU A 57 21.45 -29.95 -15.61
C LEU A 57 20.05 -30.54 -15.42
N VAL A 58 19.94 -31.88 -15.34
CA VAL A 58 18.67 -32.56 -15.02
C VAL A 58 18.19 -32.18 -13.61
N LEU A 59 19.07 -32.16 -12.61
CA LEU A 59 18.72 -31.73 -11.25
C LEU A 59 18.27 -30.26 -11.21
N TYR A 60 18.97 -29.36 -11.91
CA TYR A 60 18.60 -27.95 -12.00
C TYR A 60 17.21 -27.77 -12.63
N LEU A 61 16.92 -28.50 -13.71
CA LEU A 61 15.60 -28.45 -14.36
C LEU A 61 14.50 -29.08 -13.48
N MET A 62 14.78 -30.16 -12.75
CA MET A 62 13.82 -30.76 -11.83
C MET A 62 13.50 -29.84 -10.64
N VAL A 63 14.52 -29.26 -10.00
CA VAL A 63 14.34 -28.32 -8.88
C VAL A 63 13.70 -27.02 -9.36
N GLY A 64 14.17 -26.45 -10.47
CA GLY A 64 13.60 -25.24 -11.06
C GLY A 64 12.14 -25.43 -11.50
N GLY A 65 11.82 -26.58 -12.10
CA GLY A 65 10.46 -26.95 -12.48
C GLY A 65 9.53 -27.10 -11.27
N MET A 66 9.97 -27.76 -10.20
CA MET A 66 9.19 -27.89 -8.96
C MET A 66 8.95 -26.52 -8.28
N VAL A 67 9.98 -25.68 -8.17
CA VAL A 67 9.85 -24.32 -7.61
C VAL A 67 8.91 -23.47 -8.45
N PHE A 68 9.03 -23.53 -9.78
CA PHE A 68 8.14 -22.82 -10.70
C PHE A 68 6.68 -23.28 -10.57
N LEU A 69 6.43 -24.59 -10.48
CA LEU A 69 5.08 -25.14 -10.30
C LEU A 69 4.48 -24.74 -8.94
N MET A 70 5.28 -24.76 -7.87
CA MET A 70 4.85 -24.30 -6.55
C MET A 70 4.49 -22.80 -6.56
N LEU A 71 5.36 -21.96 -7.13
CA LEU A 71 5.08 -20.52 -7.25
C LEU A 71 3.82 -20.28 -8.08
N ASN A 72 3.68 -20.95 -9.23
CA ASN A 72 2.51 -20.83 -10.08
C ASN A 72 1.22 -21.28 -9.36
N ALA A 73 1.26 -22.36 -8.58
CA ALA A 73 0.12 -22.79 -7.77
C ALA A 73 -0.27 -21.77 -6.70
N ILE A 74 0.73 -21.19 -6.01
CA ILE A 74 0.54 -20.14 -5.01
C ILE A 74 -0.06 -18.87 -5.65
N PHE A 75 0.48 -18.42 -6.79
CA PHE A 75 -0.05 -17.26 -7.53
C PHE A 75 -1.49 -17.51 -7.99
N ASN A 76 -1.78 -18.67 -8.59
CA ASN A 76 -3.13 -19.01 -9.03
C ASN A 76 -4.13 -19.09 -7.87
N GLN A 77 -3.69 -19.58 -6.70
CA GLN A 77 -4.51 -19.59 -5.50
C GLN A 77 -4.84 -18.16 -5.03
N PHE A 78 -3.84 -17.28 -4.93
CA PHE A 78 -4.07 -15.88 -4.56
C PHE A 78 -5.01 -15.18 -5.54
N THR A 79 -4.82 -15.35 -6.84
CA THR A 79 -5.73 -14.79 -7.86
C THR A 79 -7.14 -15.37 -7.77
N SER A 80 -7.29 -16.64 -7.38
CA SER A 80 -8.60 -17.25 -7.13
C SER A 80 -9.27 -16.66 -5.89
N ASP A 81 -8.53 -16.47 -4.81
CA ASP A 81 -9.06 -15.91 -3.57
C ASP A 81 -9.42 -14.42 -3.74
N GLU A 82 -8.60 -13.64 -4.45
CA GLU A 82 -8.92 -12.24 -4.81
C GLU A 82 -10.22 -12.13 -5.61
N LYS A 83 -10.46 -13.05 -6.57
CA LYS A 83 -11.73 -13.11 -7.31
C LYS A 83 -12.91 -13.45 -6.40
N ARG A 84 -12.75 -14.42 -5.50
CA ARG A 84 -13.78 -14.79 -4.53
C ARG A 84 -14.12 -13.62 -3.60
N VAL A 85 -13.09 -12.91 -3.12
CA VAL A 85 -13.24 -11.68 -2.33
C VAL A 85 -14.00 -10.63 -3.13
N GLN A 86 -13.64 -10.41 -4.40
CA GLN A 86 -14.31 -9.44 -5.26
C GLN A 86 -15.80 -9.75 -5.45
N GLU A 87 -16.16 -11.01 -5.70
CA GLU A 87 -17.56 -11.44 -5.87
C GLU A 87 -18.37 -11.29 -4.58
N GLU A 88 -17.86 -11.78 -3.45
CA GLU A 88 -18.55 -11.69 -2.17
C GLU A 88 -18.64 -10.24 -1.67
N LEU A 89 -17.62 -9.42 -1.92
CA LEU A 89 -17.63 -7.99 -1.59
C LEU A 89 -18.71 -7.24 -2.38
N ALA A 90 -18.86 -7.52 -3.67
CA ALA A 90 -19.90 -6.90 -4.49
C ALA A 90 -21.30 -7.23 -3.95
N ILE A 91 -21.54 -8.49 -3.55
CA ILE A 91 -22.80 -8.91 -2.92
C ILE A 91 -23.01 -8.19 -1.58
N HIS A 92 -21.97 -8.13 -0.75
CA HIS A 92 -22.01 -7.49 0.56
C HIS A 92 -22.40 -6.01 0.46
N LEU A 93 -21.68 -5.23 -0.36
CA LEU A 93 -21.93 -3.79 -0.51
C LEU A 93 -23.32 -3.52 -1.10
N LYS A 94 -23.73 -4.28 -2.12
CA LYS A 94 -25.07 -4.15 -2.72
C LYS A 94 -26.16 -4.48 -1.72
N SER A 95 -26.00 -5.53 -0.91
CA SER A 95 -26.97 -5.90 0.11
C SER A 95 -27.04 -4.87 1.24
N LYS A 96 -25.89 -4.35 1.68
CA LYS A 96 -25.77 -3.44 2.83
C LYS A 96 -26.33 -2.05 2.49
N TYR A 97 -26.00 -1.53 1.31
CA TYR A 97 -26.31 -0.15 0.92
C TYR A 97 -27.43 -0.02 -0.10
N GLN A 98 -27.86 -1.12 -0.73
CA GLN A 98 -28.84 -1.10 -1.82
C GLN A 98 -28.39 -0.22 -3.01
N GLU A 99 -27.07 -0.11 -3.20
CA GLU A 99 -26.41 0.67 -4.25
C GLU A 99 -25.48 -0.21 -5.08
N GLU A 100 -25.11 0.27 -6.28
CA GLU A 100 -24.10 -0.37 -7.11
C GLU A 100 -22.70 0.19 -6.82
N PHE A 101 -21.73 -0.70 -6.67
CA PHE A 101 -20.33 -0.36 -6.42
C PHE A 101 -19.44 -0.94 -7.50
N ARG A 102 -18.37 -0.20 -7.83
CA ARG A 102 -17.28 -0.69 -8.65
C ARG A 102 -16.09 -1.00 -7.77
N ILE A 103 -15.54 -2.20 -7.94
CA ILE A 103 -14.34 -2.64 -7.25
C ILE A 103 -13.17 -2.35 -8.17
N GLU A 104 -12.29 -1.42 -7.78
CA GLU A 104 -11.12 -1.03 -8.56
C GLU A 104 -10.01 -2.06 -8.40
N LYS A 105 -9.78 -2.48 -7.16
CA LYS A 105 -8.67 -3.36 -6.81
C LYS A 105 -8.98 -4.16 -5.56
N VAL A 106 -8.52 -5.41 -5.55
CA VAL A 106 -8.39 -6.24 -4.35
C VAL A 106 -6.91 -6.61 -4.23
N GLU A 107 -6.34 -6.41 -3.06
CA GLU A 107 -4.95 -6.71 -2.76
C GLU A 107 -4.85 -7.58 -1.51
N TYR A 108 -4.02 -8.61 -1.58
CA TYR A 108 -3.63 -9.38 -0.41
C TYR A 108 -2.64 -8.59 0.47
N ASN A 109 -2.96 -8.43 1.76
CA ASN A 109 -2.21 -7.56 2.69
C ASN A 109 -1.08 -8.30 3.44
N GLY A 110 -0.47 -9.30 2.81
CA GLY A 110 0.72 -10.01 3.31
C GLY A 110 0.50 -10.99 4.47
N THR A 111 -0.68 -11.00 5.10
CA THR A 111 -1.07 -11.99 6.12
C THR A 111 -2.10 -12.94 5.55
N LEU A 112 -1.91 -14.25 5.75
CA LEU A 112 -2.91 -15.25 5.34
C LEU A 112 -4.24 -14.82 5.97
N ASP A 113 -5.29 -14.76 5.17
CA ASP A 113 -6.64 -14.34 5.57
C ASP A 113 -6.92 -12.83 5.61
N LYS A 114 -6.05 -11.94 5.09
CA LYS A 114 -6.33 -10.49 5.01
C LYS A 114 -6.19 -9.91 3.61
N TYR A 115 -7.22 -9.19 3.18
CA TYR A 115 -7.24 -8.43 1.93
C TYR A 115 -7.66 -6.99 2.20
N SER A 116 -7.25 -6.10 1.32
CA SER A 116 -7.72 -4.73 1.23
C SER A 116 -8.35 -4.54 -0.15
N ALA A 117 -9.51 -3.90 -0.22
CA ALA A 117 -10.13 -3.54 -1.48
C ALA A 117 -10.35 -2.03 -1.57
N GLU A 118 -10.15 -1.49 -2.77
CA GLU A 118 -10.54 -0.13 -3.12
C GLU A 118 -11.81 -0.18 -3.97
N VAL A 119 -12.85 0.51 -3.52
CA VAL A 119 -14.16 0.51 -4.15
C VAL A 119 -14.73 1.93 -4.23
N HIS A 120 -15.64 2.19 -5.16
CA HIS A 120 -16.42 3.43 -5.20
C HIS A 120 -17.87 3.14 -5.56
N SER A 121 -18.80 3.94 -5.03
CA SER A 121 -20.21 3.88 -5.44
C SER A 121 -20.36 4.43 -6.86
N VAL A 122 -21.19 3.80 -7.69
CA VAL A 122 -21.48 4.29 -9.04
C VAL A 122 -22.16 5.66 -9.00
N ALA A 123 -22.96 5.93 -7.96
CA ALA A 123 -23.60 7.23 -7.77
C ALA A 123 -22.61 8.32 -7.34
N LYS A 124 -21.47 7.92 -6.75
CA LYS A 124 -20.51 8.79 -6.08
C LYS A 124 -19.08 8.36 -6.40
N PRO A 125 -18.62 8.49 -7.66
CA PRO A 125 -17.35 7.94 -8.12
C PRO A 125 -16.13 8.64 -7.50
N ASP A 126 -16.27 9.89 -7.07
CA ASP A 126 -15.19 10.67 -6.46
C ASP A 126 -14.81 10.17 -5.05
N TYR A 127 -15.65 9.35 -4.43
CA TYR A 127 -15.45 8.83 -3.09
C TYR A 127 -14.88 7.41 -3.16
N LYS A 128 -13.57 7.33 -2.99
CA LYS A 128 -12.87 6.05 -2.81
C LYS A 128 -13.05 5.56 -1.38
N ILE A 129 -13.46 4.31 -1.28
CA ILE A 129 -13.78 3.60 -0.05
C ILE A 129 -12.74 2.50 0.10
N ARG A 130 -12.21 2.36 1.32
CA ARG A 130 -11.37 1.23 1.66
C ARG A 130 -12.20 0.17 2.37
N VAL A 131 -12.02 -1.08 1.94
CA VAL A 131 -12.62 -2.23 2.58
C VAL A 131 -11.53 -3.15 3.12
N ASP A 132 -11.47 -3.26 4.44
CA ASP A 132 -10.70 -4.30 5.11
C ASP A 132 -11.49 -5.61 5.04
N VAL A 133 -10.86 -6.63 4.48
CA VAL A 133 -11.43 -7.98 4.37
C VAL A 133 -10.61 -8.94 5.21
N SER A 134 -11.29 -9.71 6.04
CA SER A 134 -10.67 -10.80 6.79
C SER A 134 -11.41 -12.11 6.57
N GLU A 135 -10.71 -13.22 6.40
CA GLU A 135 -11.32 -14.55 6.33
C GLU A 135 -11.32 -15.18 7.73
N LYS A 136 -12.48 -15.65 8.18
CA LYS A 136 -12.63 -16.39 9.43
C LYS A 136 -13.55 -17.58 9.20
N ASN A 137 -13.08 -18.79 9.50
CA ASN A 137 -13.85 -20.03 9.30
C ASN A 137 -14.40 -20.19 7.87
N LYS A 138 -13.61 -19.81 6.85
CA LYS A 138 -14.01 -19.82 5.43
C LYS A 138 -15.16 -18.85 5.06
N GLN A 139 -15.36 -17.81 5.87
CA GLN A 139 -16.30 -16.73 5.58
C GLN A 139 -15.55 -15.40 5.61
N PHE A 140 -15.83 -14.53 4.65
CA PHE A 140 -15.28 -13.18 4.67
C PHE A 140 -16.07 -12.27 5.61
N VAL A 141 -15.33 -11.51 6.40
CA VAL A 141 -15.82 -10.40 7.21
C VAL A 141 -15.30 -9.12 6.57
N PHE A 142 -16.24 -8.30 6.13
CA PHE A 142 -15.99 -7.02 5.47
C PHE A 142 -16.17 -5.89 6.47
N LYS A 143 -15.20 -4.96 6.48
CA LYS A 143 -15.29 -3.69 7.19
C LYS A 143 -14.93 -2.59 6.21
N ASP A 144 -15.91 -1.77 5.88
CA ASP A 144 -15.76 -0.68 4.92
C ASP A 144 -15.95 0.67 5.61
N ASP A 145 -15.27 1.70 5.12
CA ASP A 145 -15.37 3.07 5.64
C ASP A 145 -16.42 3.93 4.92
N TYR A 146 -17.34 3.32 4.14
CA TYR A 146 -18.27 4.08 3.29
C TYR A 146 -19.19 5.00 4.08
N VAL A 147 -19.77 4.51 5.18
CA VAL A 147 -20.66 5.31 6.05
C VAL A 147 -19.91 6.53 6.58
N GLN A 148 -18.69 6.32 7.07
CA GLN A 148 -17.84 7.39 7.60
C GLN A 148 -17.46 8.38 6.49
N ALA A 149 -17.07 7.90 5.30
CA ALA A 149 -16.74 8.76 4.18
C ALA A 149 -17.93 9.62 3.75
N PHE A 150 -19.13 9.04 3.69
CA PHE A 150 -20.36 9.76 3.39
C PHE A 150 -20.68 10.80 4.47
N TRP A 151 -20.60 10.42 5.74
CA TRP A 151 -20.83 11.33 6.85
C TRP A 151 -19.83 12.48 6.92
N ASN A 152 -18.55 12.22 6.62
CA ASN A 152 -17.54 13.26 6.51
C ASN A 152 -17.87 14.29 5.42
N ALA A 153 -18.43 13.84 4.30
CA ALA A 153 -18.86 14.74 3.24
C ALA A 153 -20.03 15.63 3.68
N GLU A 154 -21.08 15.04 4.25
CA GLU A 154 -22.25 15.76 4.78
C GLU A 154 -21.87 16.72 5.91
N LEU A 155 -20.99 16.28 6.82
CA LEU A 155 -20.46 17.09 7.91
C LEU A 155 -19.64 18.26 7.37
N LYS A 156 -18.81 18.04 6.35
CA LYS A 156 -18.05 19.11 5.71
C LYS A 156 -18.99 20.12 5.05
N GLU A 157 -19.98 19.69 4.29
CA GLU A 157 -20.93 20.62 3.66
C GLU A 157 -21.76 21.42 4.68
N THR A 158 -22.05 20.81 5.83
CA THR A 158 -22.92 21.40 6.87
C THR A 158 -22.16 22.28 7.87
N VAL A 159 -21.02 21.80 8.37
CA VAL A 159 -20.26 22.42 9.48
C VAL A 159 -19.17 23.34 8.97
N TYR A 160 -18.48 22.98 7.87
CA TYR A 160 -17.33 23.73 7.37
C TYR A 160 -17.63 25.21 7.07
N PRO A 161 -18.76 25.57 6.41
CA PRO A 161 -19.07 26.98 6.15
C PRO A 161 -19.22 27.80 7.44
N LYS A 162 -19.89 27.23 8.46
CA LYS A 162 -20.04 27.90 9.76
C LYS A 162 -18.72 27.96 10.52
N LEU A 163 -17.87 26.96 10.37
CA LEU A 163 -16.54 26.97 10.96
C LEU A 163 -15.67 28.06 10.32
N GLN A 164 -15.76 28.28 9.00
CA GLN A 164 -15.08 29.39 8.33
C GLN A 164 -15.59 30.76 8.78
N GLU A 165 -16.89 30.90 9.09
CA GLU A 165 -17.43 32.14 9.68
C GLU A 165 -16.81 32.43 11.06
N LEU A 166 -16.57 31.39 11.87
CA LEU A 166 -15.94 31.51 13.19
C LEU A 166 -14.42 31.66 13.13
N LEU A 167 -13.78 30.98 12.17
CA LEU A 167 -12.35 30.90 11.95
C LEU A 167 -12.05 31.43 10.53
N PRO A 168 -12.05 32.77 10.35
CA PRO A 168 -11.90 33.38 9.03
C PRO A 168 -10.56 33.03 8.40
N GLU A 169 -10.58 32.77 7.08
CA GLU A 169 -9.42 32.26 6.33
C GLU A 169 -8.22 33.21 6.33
N GLU A 170 -8.46 34.51 6.52
CA GLU A 170 -7.39 35.50 6.66
C GLU A 170 -6.55 35.28 7.92
N LYS A 171 -7.13 34.65 8.95
CA LYS A 171 -6.48 34.44 10.26
C LYS A 171 -6.16 32.97 10.53
N TYR A 172 -6.97 32.06 10.00
CA TYR A 172 -6.88 30.63 10.29
C TYR A 172 -6.93 29.79 9.01
N ARG A 173 -6.17 28.71 9.01
CA ARG A 173 -6.25 27.66 8.00
C ARG A 173 -6.88 26.43 8.63
N ILE A 174 -8.08 26.09 8.21
CA ILE A 174 -8.72 24.84 8.59
C ILE A 174 -8.05 23.71 7.80
N ASN A 175 -7.36 22.82 8.50
CA ASN A 175 -6.62 21.71 7.91
C ASN A 175 -7.49 20.46 7.79
N ASN A 176 -8.42 20.25 8.74
CA ASN A 176 -9.27 19.08 8.78
C ASN A 176 -10.61 19.39 9.46
N VAL A 177 -11.68 18.85 8.90
CA VAL A 177 -13.00 18.72 9.53
C VAL A 177 -13.53 17.35 9.15
N SER A 178 -13.62 16.45 10.12
CA SER A 178 -14.05 15.08 9.87
C SER A 178 -14.73 14.49 11.10
N ASP A 179 -15.59 13.52 10.87
CA ASP A 179 -16.01 12.55 11.85
C ASP A 179 -14.91 11.49 12.04
N TYR A 180 -14.20 11.54 13.18
CA TYR A 180 -13.12 10.60 13.47
C TYR A 180 -13.63 9.38 14.24
N HIS A 181 -13.81 8.29 13.50
CA HIS A 181 -13.93 6.94 14.03
C HIS A 181 -12.78 6.09 13.51
N SER A 182 -12.11 5.37 14.40
CA SER A 182 -11.11 4.37 14.01
C SER A 182 -11.78 3.00 13.99
N LEU A 183 -11.58 2.24 12.90
CA LEU A 183 -12.05 0.85 12.73
C LEU A 183 -11.68 -0.11 13.88
N TYR A 184 -10.69 0.28 14.69
CA TYR A 184 -10.12 -0.49 15.80
C TYR A 184 -10.03 0.32 17.11
N GLY A 185 -10.70 1.48 17.16
CA GLY A 185 -10.45 2.52 18.15
C GLY A 185 -11.38 2.52 19.37
N GLU A 186 -11.33 3.66 20.05
CA GLU A 186 -11.94 4.02 21.34
C GLU A 186 -13.45 3.81 21.45
N PHE A 187 -14.18 3.83 20.34
CA PHE A 187 -15.65 3.80 20.29
C PHE A 187 -16.15 2.45 19.78
N VAL A 188 -15.85 1.36 20.52
CA VAL A 188 -16.07 -0.03 20.05
C VAL A 188 -17.54 -0.31 19.75
N ASP A 189 -18.45 0.20 20.57
CA ASP A 189 -19.90 -0.02 20.40
C ASP A 189 -20.45 0.74 19.20
N GLU A 190 -20.00 1.99 19.00
CA GLU A 190 -20.38 2.82 17.85
C GLU A 190 -19.76 2.28 16.56
N ASN A 191 -18.54 1.80 16.62
CA ASN A 191 -17.88 1.13 15.50
C ASN A 191 -18.68 -0.10 15.04
N ALA A 192 -19.30 -0.84 15.97
CA ALA A 192 -20.17 -1.96 15.61
C ALA A 192 -21.47 -1.49 14.90
N ILE A 193 -21.88 -0.24 15.09
CA ILE A 193 -23.03 0.38 14.40
C ILE A 193 -22.57 0.93 13.04
N ILE A 194 -21.50 1.72 13.01
CA ILE A 194 -20.99 2.43 11.81
C ILE A 194 -20.44 1.43 10.79
N PHE A 195 -19.59 0.51 11.24
CA PHE A 195 -18.95 -0.50 10.40
C PHE A 195 -19.72 -1.83 10.40
N GLY A 196 -20.87 -1.86 11.06
CA GLY A 196 -21.74 -3.03 11.18
C GLY A 196 -22.38 -3.45 9.85
N PRO A 197 -23.16 -4.53 9.85
CA PRO A 197 -23.80 -5.06 8.65
C PRO A 197 -25.00 -4.22 8.15
N LYS A 198 -25.43 -3.21 8.92
CA LYS A 198 -26.57 -2.36 8.58
C LYS A 198 -26.12 -0.94 8.34
N TYR A 199 -26.60 -0.34 7.25
CA TYR A 199 -26.47 1.08 6.99
C TYR A 199 -27.34 1.90 7.94
N ILE A 200 -26.82 3.02 8.45
CA ILE A 200 -27.57 4.05 9.16
C ILE A 200 -27.37 5.39 8.48
N SER A 201 -28.44 6.17 8.36
CA SER A 201 -28.41 7.46 7.68
C SER A 201 -27.66 8.53 8.50
N PHE A 202 -27.21 9.59 7.83
CA PHE A 202 -26.59 10.76 8.50
C PHE A 202 -27.52 11.35 9.56
N GLN A 203 -28.82 11.50 9.25
CA GLN A 203 -29.80 12.03 10.21
C GLN A 203 -29.98 11.12 11.42
N GLU A 204 -30.04 9.80 11.21
CA GLU A 204 -30.12 8.84 12.30
C GLU A 204 -28.87 8.87 13.18
N ALA A 205 -27.69 9.11 12.60
CA ALA A 205 -26.45 9.29 13.35
C ALA A 205 -26.46 10.55 14.22
N ILE A 206 -27.05 11.65 13.74
CA ILE A 206 -27.29 12.86 14.54
C ILE A 206 -28.23 12.54 15.70
N ASP A 207 -29.35 11.87 15.41
CA ASP A 207 -30.37 11.56 16.41
C ASP A 207 -29.86 10.62 17.50
N ARG A 208 -28.96 9.71 17.14
CA ARG A 208 -28.26 8.80 18.05
C ARG A 208 -26.97 9.40 18.65
N GLN A 209 -26.62 10.63 18.30
CA GLN A 209 -25.45 11.35 18.80
C GLN A 209 -24.12 10.60 18.59
N LEU A 210 -23.96 9.96 17.44
CA LEU A 210 -22.80 9.11 17.16
C LEU A 210 -21.54 9.89 16.75
N PHE A 211 -21.70 11.10 16.23
CA PHE A 211 -20.61 11.93 15.70
C PHE A 211 -19.52 12.28 16.70
N TYR A 212 -18.29 12.19 16.22
CA TYR A 212 -17.07 12.66 16.86
C TYR A 212 -16.37 13.68 15.94
N LEU A 213 -16.61 14.97 16.20
CA LEU A 213 -16.10 16.05 15.37
C LEU A 213 -14.60 16.30 15.63
N ASP A 214 -13.74 15.94 14.68
CA ASP A 214 -12.32 16.28 14.64
C ASP A 214 -12.12 17.55 13.80
N VAL A 215 -11.75 18.64 14.47
CA VAL A 215 -11.47 19.94 13.87
C VAL A 215 -10.01 20.29 14.12
N ARG A 216 -9.25 20.47 13.03
CA ARG A 216 -7.85 20.89 13.10
C ARG A 216 -7.64 22.16 12.32
N TYR A 217 -7.05 23.17 12.95
CA TYR A 217 -6.78 24.44 12.31
C TYR A 217 -5.45 25.05 12.77
N GLU A 218 -4.92 25.93 11.94
CA GLU A 218 -3.63 26.59 12.12
C GLU A 218 -3.81 28.11 12.08
N ARG A 219 -3.13 28.84 12.95
CA ARG A 219 -3.10 30.31 12.91
C ARG A 219 -2.09 30.83 11.88
N LEU A 220 -2.46 31.86 11.10
CA LEU A 220 -1.70 32.35 9.95
C LEU A 220 -0.87 33.64 10.15
N GLU A 221 -1.19 34.51 11.12
CA GLU A 221 -0.50 35.82 11.27
C GLU A 221 -0.02 36.14 12.71
N ASP A 222 1.06 36.92 12.77
CA ASP A 222 1.74 37.45 13.96
C ASP A 222 1.06 38.70 14.51
N GLY A 223 0.56 38.62 15.73
CA GLY A 223 0.06 39.77 16.48
C GLY A 223 -0.36 39.35 17.88
N THR A 224 0.18 40.04 18.89
CA THR A 224 -0.06 39.89 20.34
C THR A 224 -1.50 39.46 20.64
N ALA A 225 -1.70 38.22 21.12
CA ALA A 225 -2.96 37.62 21.58
C ALA A 225 -4.21 38.51 21.41
N VAL A 226 -4.85 38.44 20.24
CA VAL A 226 -6.14 39.11 20.00
C VAL A 226 -7.20 38.02 19.84
N GLU A 227 -7.97 37.83 20.92
CA GLU A 227 -8.83 36.69 21.28
C GLU A 227 -8.10 35.48 21.88
N ASP A 228 -8.55 35.13 23.09
CA ASP A 228 -8.13 33.96 23.86
C ASP A 228 -8.30 32.69 23.02
N GLU A 229 -7.24 31.89 22.85
CA GLU A 229 -7.26 30.65 22.04
C GLU A 229 -8.39 29.74 22.52
N LEU A 230 -8.59 29.74 23.84
CA LEU A 230 -9.64 29.03 24.52
C LEU A 230 -11.05 29.55 24.19
N LYS A 231 -11.20 30.85 23.90
CA LYS A 231 -12.47 31.43 23.43
C LYS A 231 -12.84 30.92 22.04
N ASN A 232 -11.85 30.68 21.15
CA ASN A 232 -12.14 30.07 19.85
C ASN A 232 -12.57 28.62 20.01
N VAL A 233 -11.88 27.85 20.86
CA VAL A 233 -12.30 26.50 21.23
C VAL A 233 -13.75 26.52 21.74
N HIS A 234 -14.10 27.46 22.62
CA HIS A 234 -15.47 27.60 23.12
C HIS A 234 -16.49 27.88 22.01
N LYS A 235 -16.19 28.76 21.04
CA LYS A 235 -17.05 28.99 19.87
C LYS A 235 -17.24 27.72 19.03
N VAL A 236 -16.19 26.91 18.86
CA VAL A 236 -16.26 25.64 18.12
C VAL A 236 -17.06 24.59 18.91
N VAL A 237 -16.94 24.55 20.24
CA VAL A 237 -17.77 23.75 21.15
C VAL A 237 -19.25 24.13 21.00
N ASP A 238 -19.58 25.42 21.01
CA ASP A 238 -20.95 25.91 20.84
C ASP A 238 -21.51 25.56 19.46
N LEU A 239 -20.68 25.65 18.42
CA LEU A 239 -21.05 25.20 17.08
C LEU A 239 -21.39 23.70 17.08
N ALA A 240 -20.56 22.86 17.69
CA ALA A 240 -20.81 21.42 17.80
C ALA A 240 -22.13 21.12 18.53
N LYS A 241 -22.42 21.82 19.65
CA LYS A 241 -23.70 21.72 20.36
C LYS A 241 -24.89 22.06 19.46
N SER A 242 -24.77 23.11 18.64
CA SER A 242 -25.85 23.53 17.72
C SER A 242 -26.22 22.44 16.71
N PHE A 243 -25.28 21.54 16.40
CA PHE A 243 -25.48 20.37 15.55
C PHE A 243 -25.81 19.09 16.31
N ARG A 244 -26.04 19.16 17.63
CA ARG A 244 -26.24 18.01 18.53
C ARG A 244 -25.07 17.02 18.48
N ILE A 245 -23.86 17.52 18.22
CA ILE A 245 -22.63 16.74 18.26
C ILE A 245 -22.13 16.73 19.70
N ASN A 246 -22.03 15.55 20.27
CA ASN A 246 -21.69 15.39 21.68
C ASN A 246 -20.20 15.18 21.92
N ARG A 247 -19.38 14.94 20.90
CA ARG A 247 -17.96 14.66 21.09
C ARG A 247 -17.11 15.39 20.09
N MET A 248 -15.92 15.80 20.51
CA MET A 248 -15.00 16.47 19.63
C MET A 248 -13.53 16.33 20.02
N TRP A 249 -12.69 16.40 19.00
CA TRP A 249 -11.28 16.69 19.08
C TRP A 249 -11.03 18.04 18.44
N ILE A 250 -10.42 18.96 19.17
CA ILE A 250 -9.97 20.23 18.60
C ILE A 250 -8.46 20.28 18.72
N GLU A 251 -7.79 20.55 17.60
CA GLU A 251 -6.36 20.78 17.54
C GLU A 251 -6.08 22.12 16.88
N GLN A 252 -5.50 23.03 17.67
CA GLN A 252 -5.03 24.32 17.18
C GLN A 252 -3.50 24.33 17.18
N ARG A 253 -2.90 24.67 16.03
CA ARG A 253 -1.44 24.84 15.90
C ARG A 253 -1.05 26.29 15.62
N SER A 254 0.07 26.70 16.20
CA SER A 254 0.76 27.96 15.87
C SER A 254 2.18 27.67 15.37
N LYS A 255 2.50 28.11 14.14
CA LYS A 255 3.83 27.96 13.53
C LYS A 255 4.91 28.76 14.26
N GLN A 256 4.55 29.93 14.77
CA GLN A 256 5.48 30.88 15.40
C GLN A 256 5.91 30.40 16.78
N ASP A 257 4.92 30.10 17.63
CA ASP A 257 5.15 29.87 19.06
C ASP A 257 5.43 28.40 19.38
N ARG A 258 5.34 27.51 18.38
CA ARG A 258 5.31 26.04 18.52
C ARG A 258 4.30 25.55 19.56
N ARG A 259 3.32 26.40 19.91
CA ARG A 259 2.24 26.05 20.84
C ARG A 259 1.19 25.27 20.08
N GLU A 260 0.71 24.25 20.76
CA GLU A 260 -0.36 23.39 20.30
C GLU A 260 -1.35 23.30 21.44
N LEU A 261 -2.60 23.69 21.19
CA LEU A 261 -3.70 23.53 22.13
C LEU A 261 -4.52 22.34 21.65
N ARG A 262 -4.71 21.35 22.53
CA ARG A 262 -5.46 20.13 22.21
C ARG A 262 -6.59 19.96 23.19
N CYS A 263 -7.81 19.90 22.69
CA CYS A 263 -8.99 19.70 23.52
C CYS A 263 -9.68 18.40 23.10
N ARG A 264 -9.77 17.44 24.01
CA ARG A 264 -10.54 16.21 23.81
C ARG A 264 -11.76 16.24 24.70
N ILE A 265 -12.93 16.28 24.10
CA ILE A 265 -14.19 16.49 24.82
C ILE A 265 -15.11 15.32 24.51
N ASN A 266 -15.32 14.47 25.52
CA ASN A 266 -16.16 13.27 25.42
C ASN A 266 -17.65 13.55 25.63
N ASP A 267 -18.00 14.72 26.15
CA ASP A 267 -19.38 15.22 26.19
C ASP A 267 -19.39 16.75 26.09
N VAL A 268 -19.58 17.27 24.89
CA VAL A 268 -19.62 18.70 24.58
C VAL A 268 -20.76 19.39 25.33
N ASN A 269 -21.89 18.71 25.56
CA ASN A 269 -23.02 19.26 26.30
C ASN A 269 -22.72 19.41 27.80
N SER A 270 -21.72 18.68 28.31
CA SER A 270 -21.28 18.79 29.70
C SER A 270 -20.37 20.01 29.96
N ILE A 271 -19.76 20.59 28.92
CA ILE A 271 -18.87 21.77 29.04
C ILE A 271 -19.70 23.06 28.95
N ASN A 272 -19.98 23.70 30.09
CA ASN A 272 -20.84 24.89 30.18
C ASN A 272 -20.09 26.16 30.60
N SER A 273 -18.80 26.06 30.89
CA SER A 273 -17.98 27.20 31.32
C SER A 273 -16.54 27.13 30.80
N MET A 274 -15.87 28.29 30.76
CA MET A 274 -14.45 28.38 30.43
C MET A 274 -13.58 27.56 31.40
N ALA A 275 -13.90 27.57 32.70
CA ALA A 275 -13.17 26.82 33.72
C ALA A 275 -13.28 25.28 33.55
N GLU A 276 -14.37 24.78 32.95
CA GLU A 276 -14.48 23.37 32.57
C GLU A 276 -13.68 23.07 31.31
N LEU A 277 -13.71 23.99 30.34
CA LEU A 277 -12.94 23.87 29.10
C LEU A 277 -11.42 23.86 29.37
N GLU A 278 -10.94 24.70 30.29
CA GLU A 278 -9.53 24.74 30.75
C GLU A 278 -9.05 23.41 31.33
N LYS A 279 -9.95 22.58 31.88
CA LYS A 279 -9.57 21.28 32.47
C LYS A 279 -9.37 20.19 31.43
N VAL A 280 -9.94 20.36 30.24
CA VAL A 280 -9.96 19.33 29.17
C VAL A 280 -9.07 19.69 27.99
N CYS A 281 -8.54 20.91 27.98
CA CYS A 281 -7.57 21.38 27.00
C CYS A 281 -6.16 21.34 27.58
N GLU A 282 -5.23 20.71 26.86
CA GLU A 282 -3.80 20.61 27.16
C GLU A 282 -2.98 21.60 26.33
#